data_AF-A0A1F5YLE7-F1
#
_entry.id   AF-A0A1F5YLE7-F1
#
_cell.length_a   1.000
_cell.length_b   1.000
_cell.length_c   1.000
_cell.angle_alpha   90.00
_cell.angle_beta   90.00
_cell.angle_gamma   90.00
#
_symmetry.space_group_name_H-M   'P 1'
#
loop_
_entity.id
_entity.type
_entity.pdbx_description
1 polymer ?
#
loop_
_entity_poly.entity_id
_entity_poly.type
_entity_poly.pdbx_seq_one_letter_code
_entity_poly.pdbx_strand_id
1 'polypeptide(L)'
;MVPDPSSIARRLKGDRWIGFSDKTHISLFSPDKWISILKRNNFKIKKVYSDGLWDSPYLKYLPKFLQQLLFGLPAVMQTLSGRLFIPLNWGESAIIIAKRK
;
A
#
# COMPACT_ATOMS: atom_id res chain seq x y z
N MET A 1 -3.89 3.36 -8.60
CA MET A 1 -3.40 2.90 -7.28
C MET A 1 -3.91 3.88 -6.24
N VAL A 2 -4.40 3.42 -5.08
CA VAL A 2 -4.88 4.34 -4.04
C VAL A 2 -3.88 4.30 -2.88
N PRO A 3 -3.08 5.36 -2.68
CA PRO A 3 -2.12 5.42 -1.60
C PRO A 3 -2.81 5.27 -0.24
N ASP A 4 -2.16 4.55 0.66
CA ASP A 4 -2.64 4.39 2.03
C ASP A 4 -2.02 5.49 2.92
N PRO A 5 -2.80 6.52 3.33
CA PRO A 5 -2.29 7.55 4.22
C PRO A 5 -1.99 7.01 5.63
N SER A 6 -2.49 5.85 6.03
CA SER A 6 -2.15 5.23 7.32
C SER A 6 -0.87 4.37 7.29
N SER A 7 -0.25 4.21 6.11
CA SER A 7 0.94 3.39 5.90
C SER A 7 2.15 3.82 6.75
N ILE A 8 3.02 2.84 7.04
CA ILE A 8 4.33 3.09 7.67
C ILE A 8 5.17 4.00 6.79
N ALA A 9 5.08 3.86 5.47
CA ALA A 9 5.77 4.70 4.52
C ALA A 9 5.46 6.18 4.65
N ARG A 10 4.17 6.56 4.77
CA ARG A 10 3.78 7.95 5.06
C ARG A 10 4.38 8.41 6.38
N ARG A 11 4.35 7.58 7.43
CA ARG A 11 4.92 7.93 8.74
C ARG A 11 6.42 8.20 8.68
N LEU A 12 7.16 7.42 7.88
CA LEU A 12 8.61 7.56 7.74
C LEU A 12 9.02 8.71 6.81
N LYS A 13 8.26 8.96 5.74
CA LYS A 13 8.62 9.95 4.71
C LYS A 13 8.01 11.33 4.93
N GLY A 14 6.96 11.45 5.74
CA GLY A 14 6.26 12.71 6.00
C GLY A 14 5.81 13.38 4.70
N ASP A 15 6.20 14.64 4.51
CA ASP A 15 5.81 15.45 3.34
C ASP A 15 6.48 15.00 2.04
N ARG A 16 7.52 14.17 2.11
CA ARG A 16 8.22 13.61 0.93
C ARG A 16 7.59 12.31 0.43
N TRP A 17 6.45 11.92 0.98
CA TRP A 17 5.78 10.68 0.62
C TRP A 17 5.20 10.73 -0.80
N ILE A 18 5.38 9.64 -1.56
CA ILE A 18 4.95 9.55 -2.98
C ILE A 18 3.45 9.76 -3.17
N GLY A 19 2.65 9.48 -2.15
CA GLY A 19 1.21 9.75 -2.16
C GLY A 19 0.85 11.23 -2.34
N PHE A 20 1.77 12.17 -2.09
CA PHE A 20 1.57 13.61 -2.34
C PHE A 20 2.16 14.10 -3.67
N SER A 21 2.93 13.27 -4.38
CA SER A 21 3.59 13.66 -5.62
C SER A 21 2.63 13.80 -6.81
N ASP A 22 1.49 13.10 -6.77
CA ASP A 22 0.48 13.16 -7.83
C ASP A 22 -0.72 14.03 -7.40
N LYS A 23 -0.94 15.12 -8.14
CA LYS A 23 -2.04 16.08 -7.92
C LYS A 23 -3.42 15.47 -8.15
N THR A 24 -3.51 14.31 -8.80
CA THR A 24 -4.77 13.59 -9.07
C THR A 24 -5.20 12.67 -7.92
N HIS A 25 -4.39 12.55 -6.85
CA HIS A 25 -4.76 11.82 -5.63
C HIS A 25 -5.85 12.56 -4.82
N ILE A 26 -7.05 12.64 -5.37
CA ILE A 26 -8.23 13.27 -4.74
C ILE A 26 -8.91 12.38 -3.69
N SER A 27 -8.58 11.07 -3.67
CA SER A 27 -9.21 10.06 -2.81
C SER A 27 -8.20 9.38 -1.88
N LEU A 28 -7.44 10.18 -1.12
CA LEU A 28 -6.52 9.72 -0.07
C LEU A 28 -7.28 9.27 1.19
N PHE A 29 -8.13 8.27 1.06
CA PHE A 29 -8.83 7.66 2.19
C PHE A 29 -8.01 6.51 2.77
N SER A 30 -8.09 6.36 4.09
CA SER A 30 -7.53 5.19 4.76
C SER A 30 -8.21 3.90 4.26
N PRO A 31 -7.53 2.75 4.33
CA PRO A 31 -8.10 1.44 4.02
C PRO A 31 -9.41 1.20 4.77
N ASP A 32 -9.50 1.60 6.04
CA ASP A 32 -10.70 1.47 6.86
C ASP A 32 -11.89 2.25 6.29
N LYS A 33 -11.65 3.45 5.76
CA LYS A 33 -12.69 4.25 5.13
C LYS A 33 -13.17 3.60 3.83
N TRP A 34 -12.27 3.04 3.03
CA TRP A 34 -12.64 2.24 1.85
C TRP A 34 -13.45 1.00 2.22
N ILE A 35 -13.00 0.24 3.22
CA ILE A 35 -13.71 -0.93 3.75
C ILE A 35 -15.13 -0.52 4.21
N SER A 36 -15.25 0.61 4.90
CA SER A 36 -16.53 1.13 5.38
C SER A 36 -17.46 1.55 4.23
N ILE A 37 -16.93 2.15 3.16
CA ILE A 37 -17.70 2.48 1.95
C ILE A 37 -18.18 1.20 1.27
N LEU A 38 -17.31 0.22 1.09
CA LEU A 38 -17.64 -1.06 0.47
C LEU A 38 -18.72 -1.82 1.26
N LYS A 39 -18.57 -1.91 2.59
CA LYS A 39 -19.57 -2.53 3.47
C LYS A 39 -20.94 -1.86 3.38
N ARG A 40 -20.98 -0.52 3.35
CA ARG A 40 -22.22 0.26 3.19
C ARG A 40 -22.91 0.03 1.84
N ASN A 41 -22.15 -0.34 0.81
CA ASN A 41 -22.66 -0.61 -0.54
C ASN A 41 -22.88 -2.12 -0.82
N ASN A 42 -23.16 -2.93 0.22
CA ASN A 42 -23.44 -4.37 0.10
C ASN A 42 -22.29 -5.23 -0.44
N PHE A 43 -21.04 -4.81 -0.26
CA PHE A 43 -19.89 -5.67 -0.52
C PHE A 43 -19.42 -6.40 0.75
N LYS A 44 -19.13 -7.69 0.63
CA LYS A 44 -18.43 -8.48 1.64
C LYS A 44 -16.94 -8.46 1.34
N ILE A 45 -16.15 -7.88 2.26
CA ILE A 45 -14.69 -7.93 2.18
C ILE A 45 -14.24 -9.38 2.34
N LYS A 46 -13.41 -9.85 1.40
CA LYS A 46 -12.83 -11.18 1.44
C LYS A 46 -11.43 -11.14 2.03
N LYS A 47 -10.58 -10.24 1.52
CA LYS A 47 -9.17 -10.14 1.89
C LYS A 47 -8.69 -8.70 1.69
N VAL A 48 -7.69 -8.30 2.49
CA VAL A 48 -7.06 -6.98 2.43
C VAL A 48 -5.55 -7.19 2.50
N TYR A 49 -4.82 -6.62 1.55
CA TYR A 49 -3.39 -6.73 1.39
C TYR A 49 -2.76 -5.37 1.06
N SER A 50 -1.44 -5.34 0.96
CA SER A 50 -0.70 -4.21 0.43
C SER A 50 0.15 -4.61 -0.78
N ASP A 51 0.76 -3.64 -1.41
CA ASP A 51 1.65 -3.71 -2.56
C ASP A 51 3.14 -3.75 -2.20
N GLY A 52 3.49 -3.53 -0.94
CA GLY A 52 4.87 -3.54 -0.44
C GLY A 52 5.53 -2.16 -0.35
N LEU A 53 6.69 -2.10 0.29
CA LEU A 53 7.49 -0.89 0.48
C LEU A 53 8.46 -0.69 -0.70
N TRP A 54 7.94 -0.56 -1.92
CA TRP A 54 8.79 -0.49 -3.13
C TRP A 54 9.45 0.89 -3.34
N ASP A 55 8.91 1.95 -2.75
CA ASP A 55 9.41 3.32 -2.89
C ASP A 55 10.56 3.60 -1.92
N SER A 56 11.68 2.90 -2.07
CA SER A 56 12.89 3.20 -1.28
C SER A 56 13.50 4.56 -1.66
N PRO A 57 14.11 5.31 -0.71
CA PRO A 57 14.60 4.86 0.59
C PRO A 57 13.70 5.19 1.79
N TYR A 58 13.74 4.34 2.80
CA TYR A 58 13.09 4.50 4.11
C TYR A 58 14.10 4.66 5.26
N LEU A 59 15.28 4.05 5.15
CA LEU A 59 16.34 4.09 6.15
C LEU A 59 17.48 5.01 5.69
N LYS A 60 17.93 5.94 6.55
CA LYS A 60 18.95 6.93 6.21
C LYS A 60 20.35 6.32 6.00
N TYR A 61 20.69 5.30 6.78
CA TYR A 61 22.05 4.73 6.86
C TYR A 61 22.28 3.54 5.92
N LEU A 62 21.24 3.02 5.28
CA LEU A 62 21.35 1.88 4.38
C LEU A 62 21.36 2.37 2.92
N PRO A 63 22.29 1.92 2.05
CA PRO A 63 22.29 2.28 0.64
C PRO A 63 20.94 2.01 -0.06
N LYS A 64 20.51 2.93 -0.92
CA LYS A 64 19.21 2.86 -1.62
C LYS A 64 19.03 1.54 -2.37
N PHE A 65 20.07 1.05 -3.06
CA PHE A 65 20.00 -0.19 -3.82
C PHE A 65 19.68 -1.42 -2.94
N LEU A 66 20.29 -1.51 -1.75
CA LEU A 66 20.00 -2.59 -0.80
C LEU A 66 18.56 -2.50 -0.28
N GLN A 67 18.06 -1.29 -0.03
CA GLN A 67 16.67 -1.09 0.37
C GLN A 67 15.70 -1.47 -0.75
N GLN A 68 15.99 -1.12 -2.00
CA GLN A 68 15.19 -1.52 -3.15
C GLN A 68 15.17 -3.03 -3.32
N LEU A 69 16.29 -3.71 -3.09
CA LEU A 69 16.32 -5.17 -3.13
C LEU A 69 15.50 -5.76 -1.97
N LEU A 70 15.73 -5.33 -0.72
CA LEU A 70 15.06 -5.90 0.45
C LEU A 70 13.55 -5.63 0.47
N PHE A 71 13.13 -4.40 0.19
CA PHE A 71 11.73 -4.00 0.27
C PHE A 71 10.96 -4.16 -1.04
N GLY A 72 11.67 -4.16 -2.18
CA GLY A 72 11.08 -4.41 -3.50
C GLY A 72 10.91 -5.90 -3.80
N LEU A 73 11.76 -6.79 -3.27
CA LEU A 73 11.67 -8.24 -3.53
C LEU A 73 10.30 -8.83 -3.14
N PRO A 74 9.71 -8.53 -1.97
CA PRO A 74 8.37 -9.00 -1.64
C PRO A 74 7.30 -8.57 -2.66
N ALA A 75 7.36 -7.31 -3.12
CA ALA A 75 6.44 -6.78 -4.12
C ALA A 75 6.57 -7.49 -5.47
N VAL A 76 7.82 -7.74 -5.89
CA VAL A 76 8.13 -8.51 -7.11
C VAL A 76 7.63 -9.95 -6.98
N MET A 77 7.88 -10.62 -5.85
CA MET A 77 7.41 -11.98 -5.60
C MET A 77 5.88 -12.07 -5.60
N GLN A 78 5.19 -11.12 -4.97
CA GLN A 78 3.72 -11.03 -5.00
C GLN A 78 3.19 -10.86 -6.43
N THR A 79 3.86 -10.02 -7.23
CA THR A 79 3.47 -9.77 -8.63
C THR A 79 3.69 -10.99 -9.51
N LEU A 80 4.87 -11.61 -9.44
CA LEU A 80 5.22 -12.78 -10.26
C LEU A 80 4.43 -14.04 -9.88
N SER A 81 4.16 -14.23 -8.57
CA SER A 81 3.37 -15.38 -8.11
C SER A 81 1.87 -15.24 -8.40
N GLY A 82 1.40 -14.04 -8.74
CA GLY A 82 -0.02 -13.74 -8.86
C GLY A 82 -0.80 -13.91 -7.54
N ARG A 83 -0.11 -14.01 -6.41
CA ARG A 83 -0.70 -14.24 -5.08
C ARG A 83 -0.43 -13.06 -4.19
N LEU A 84 -1.50 -12.50 -3.63
CA LEU A 84 -1.41 -11.44 -2.63
C LEU A 84 -1.10 -12.05 -1.26
N PHE A 85 0.01 -11.63 -0.65
CA PHE A 85 0.42 -12.08 0.68
C PHE A 85 1.04 -10.98 1.55
N ILE A 86 1.35 -9.81 1.00
CA ILE A 86 1.91 -8.70 1.77
C ILE A 86 0.83 -8.11 2.69
N PRO A 87 1.05 -8.07 4.02
CA PRO A 87 0.09 -7.49 4.96
C PRO A 87 -0.17 -6.00 4.65
N LEU A 88 -1.38 -5.53 4.97
CA LEU A 88 -1.78 -4.13 4.74
C LEU A 88 -0.76 -3.11 5.30
N ASN A 89 -0.22 -3.40 6.48
CA ASN A 89 0.70 -2.48 7.18
C ASN A 89 2.09 -2.40 6.54
N TRP A 90 2.41 -3.27 5.57
CA TRP A 90 3.75 -3.47 5.02
C TRP A 90 3.88 -2.93 3.58
N GLY A 91 3.09 -1.92 3.21
CA GLY A 91 3.31 -1.24 1.94
C GLY A 91 2.67 0.14 1.84
N GLU A 92 2.65 0.64 0.60
CA GLU A 92 2.34 2.01 0.25
C GLU A 92 0.86 2.22 -0.07
N SER A 93 0.18 1.17 -0.51
CA SER A 93 -1.21 1.19 -0.96
C SER A 93 -1.99 -0.01 -0.46
N ALA A 94 -3.31 0.15 -0.45
CA ALA A 94 -4.22 -0.92 -0.07
C ALA A 94 -4.77 -1.66 -1.28
N ILE A 95 -4.77 -2.99 -1.21
CA ILE A 95 -5.42 -3.88 -2.16
C ILE A 95 -6.58 -4.57 -1.43
N ILE A 96 -7.81 -4.19 -1.77
CA ILE A 96 -9.02 -4.71 -1.12
C ILE A 96 -9.76 -5.61 -2.11
N ILE A 97 -9.91 -6.90 -1.77
CA ILE A 97 -10.75 -7.83 -2.52
C ILE A 97 -12.10 -7.89 -1.84
N ALA A 98 -13.15 -7.49 -2.57
CA ALA A 98 -14.51 -7.53 -2.10
C ALA A 98 -15.44 -8.21 -3.12
N LYS A 99 -16.45 -8.93 -2.63
CA LYS A 99 -17.49 -9.55 -3.44
C LYS A 99 -18.83 -8.89 -3.12
N ARG A 100 -19.56 -8.47 -4.14
CA ARG A 100 -20.94 -7.99 -3.97
C ARG A 100 -21.80 -9.15 -3.44
N LYS A 101 -22.61 -8.86 -2.42
CA LYS A 101 -23.61 -9.82 -1.93
C LYS A 101 -24.65 -10.10 -3.00
#